data_AF-A0A973FKS0-F1
#
_entry.id   AF-A0A973FKS0-F1
#
_cell.length_a   1.000
_cell.length_b   1.000
_cell.length_c   1.000
_cell.angle_alpha   90.00
_cell.angle_beta   90.00
_cell.angle_gamma   90.00
#
_symmetry.space_group_name_H-M   'P 1'
#
loop_
_entity.id
_entity.type
_entity.pdbx_description
1 polymer ?
#
loop_
_entity_poly.entity_id
_entity_poly.type
_entity_poly.pdbx_seq_one_letter_code
_entity_poly.pdbx_strand_id
1 'polypeptide(L)'
;MATWSAPGKVFLFGEHAVVYGKPGIAMAIKPRVFVTVRDTKRPSRAKSPYIDSCFEAMNVMGSVYINSQIPSSSGLGSSAAVTVATLSAINDEFRMNKTREEIADMAFEIEKKVQKGRASPTDTTVST
;
A
#
# COMPACT_ATOMS: atom_id res chain seq x y z
N MET A 1 -16.79 -7.65 5.43
CA MET A 1 -15.67 -8.04 4.55
C MET A 1 -15.57 -7.01 3.45
N ALA A 2 -14.41 -6.40 3.27
CA ALA A 2 -14.16 -5.36 2.29
C ALA A 2 -13.03 -5.78 1.34
N THR A 3 -13.18 -5.51 0.05
CA THR A 3 -12.16 -5.80 -0.97
C THR A 3 -11.80 -4.53 -1.72
N TRP A 4 -10.52 -4.21 -1.74
CA TRP A 4 -9.98 -3.05 -2.43
C TRP A 4 -8.84 -3.44 -3.36
N SER A 5 -8.56 -2.60 -4.34
CA SER A 5 -7.44 -2.81 -5.24
C SER A 5 -6.65 -1.54 -5.48
N ALA A 6 -5.33 -1.68 -5.61
CA ALA A 6 -4.41 -0.60 -5.92
C ALA A 6 -3.61 -0.97 -7.18
N PRO A 7 -3.37 -0.03 -8.11
CA PRO A 7 -2.52 -0.26 -9.26
C PRO A 7 -1.05 -0.33 -8.85
N GLY A 8 -0.24 -1.03 -9.64
CA GLY A 8 1.20 -0.81 -9.61
C GLY A 8 1.57 0.56 -10.21
N LYS A 9 2.85 0.89 -10.17
CA LYS A 9 3.37 2.14 -10.74
C LYS A 9 4.70 1.93 -11.47
N VAL A 10 5.01 2.87 -12.35
CA VAL A 10 6.34 3.01 -12.96
C VAL A 10 6.77 4.48 -12.92
N PHE A 11 8.07 4.73 -12.75
CA PHE A 11 8.64 6.02 -13.06
C PHE A 11 8.89 6.12 -14.56
N LEU A 12 8.35 7.16 -15.20
CA LEU A 12 8.67 7.51 -16.58
C LEU A 12 9.98 8.31 -16.62
N PHE A 13 10.15 9.26 -15.70
CA PHE A 13 11.34 10.09 -15.58
C PHE A 13 11.61 10.49 -14.13
N GLY A 14 12.89 10.64 -13.78
CA GLY A 14 13.29 11.32 -12.54
C GLY A 14 13.20 10.50 -11.25
N GLU A 15 13.21 9.16 -11.31
CA GLU A 15 13.19 8.30 -10.10
C GLU A 15 14.31 8.64 -9.11
N HIS A 16 15.51 8.92 -9.61
CA HIS A 16 16.63 9.36 -8.76
C HIS A 16 16.52 10.85 -8.42
N ALA A 17 15.95 11.66 -9.32
CA ALA A 17 15.84 13.11 -9.16
C ALA A 17 14.91 13.47 -7.99
N VAL A 18 13.80 12.74 -7.80
CA VAL A 18 12.85 12.96 -6.71
C VAL A 18 13.48 12.76 -5.33
N VAL A 19 14.51 11.91 -5.21
CA VAL A 19 15.27 11.72 -3.96
C VAL A 19 16.01 13.00 -3.55
N TYR A 20 16.37 13.85 -4.52
CA TYR A 20 17.06 15.12 -4.30
C TYR A 20 16.12 16.34 -4.35
N GLY A 21 14.81 16.13 -4.21
CA GLY A 21 13.81 17.20 -4.27
C GLY A 21 13.63 17.82 -5.65
N LYS A 22 14.00 17.09 -6.71
CA LYS A 22 13.80 17.52 -8.11
C LYS A 22 12.55 16.84 -8.69
N PRO A 23 11.90 17.44 -9.71
CA PRO A 23 10.68 16.86 -10.28
C PRO A 23 10.92 15.50 -10.93
N GLY A 24 9.90 14.65 -10.91
CA GLY A 24 9.83 13.38 -11.61
C GLY A 24 8.40 13.11 -12.10
N ILE A 25 8.26 12.18 -13.04
CA ILE A 25 6.97 11.77 -13.59
C ILE A 25 6.82 10.27 -13.35
N ALA A 26 5.75 9.89 -12.65
CA ALA A 26 5.36 8.51 -12.44
C ALA A 26 3.93 8.28 -12.93
N MET A 27 3.62 7.05 -13.31
CA MET A 27 2.28 6.66 -13.76
C MET A 27 1.84 5.35 -13.14
N ALA A 28 0.54 5.26 -12.86
CA ALA A 28 -0.10 4.00 -12.53
C ALA A 28 -0.12 3.08 -13.75
N ILE A 29 0.06 1.78 -13.51
CA ILE A 29 -0.04 0.75 -14.55
C ILE A 29 -1.25 -0.15 -14.31
N LYS A 30 -1.65 -0.89 -15.36
CA LYS A 30 -2.84 -1.75 -15.34
C LYS A 30 -2.77 -2.90 -14.32
N PRO A 31 -1.65 -3.63 -14.13
CA PRO A 31 -1.57 -4.67 -13.10
C PRO A 31 -1.91 -4.13 -11.72
N ARG A 32 -2.80 -4.81 -10.99
CA ARG A 32 -3.26 -4.40 -9.66
C ARG A 32 -2.97 -5.45 -8.61
N VAL A 33 -2.90 -4.98 -7.37
CA VAL A 33 -3.01 -5.81 -6.17
C VAL A 33 -4.44 -5.71 -5.65
N PHE A 34 -5.05 -6.85 -5.37
CA PHE A 34 -6.36 -6.97 -4.75
C PHE A 34 -6.16 -7.48 -3.32
N VAL A 35 -6.72 -6.76 -2.35
CA VAL A 35 -6.66 -7.12 -0.94
C VAL A 35 -8.08 -7.20 -0.39
N THR A 36 -8.35 -8.29 0.31
CA THR A 36 -9.60 -8.49 1.03
C THR A 36 -9.32 -8.60 2.52
N VAL A 37 -9.99 -7.76 3.30
CA VAL A 37 -9.91 -7.73 4.77
C VAL A 37 -11.23 -8.22 5.35
N ARG A 38 -11.14 -9.01 6.41
CA ARG A 38 -12.30 -9.49 7.17
C ARG A 38 -12.05 -9.32 8.66
N ASP A 39 -12.97 -8.66 9.34
CA ASP A 39 -12.99 -8.63 10.81
C ASP A 39 -13.27 -10.04 11.35
N THR A 40 -12.37 -10.55 12.19
CA THR A 40 -12.49 -11.86 12.81
C THR A 40 -11.64 -11.97 14.07
N LYS A 41 -12.16 -12.72 15.05
CA LYS A 41 -11.46 -13.03 16.31
C LYS A 41 -10.28 -13.99 16.15
N ARG A 42 -10.19 -14.70 15.02
CA ARG A 42 -9.10 -15.65 14.71
C ARG A 42 -8.48 -15.27 13.36
N PRO A 43 -7.51 -14.34 13.35
CA PRO A 43 -6.96 -13.81 12.12
C PRO A 43 -6.06 -14.82 11.40
N SER A 44 -6.20 -14.92 10.09
CA SER A 44 -5.26 -15.57 9.18
C SER A 44 -4.67 -14.51 8.24
N ARG A 45 -3.35 -14.36 8.26
CA ARG A 45 -2.63 -13.34 7.48
C ARG A 45 -1.35 -13.92 6.92
N ALA A 46 -1.00 -13.54 5.69
CA ALA A 46 0.33 -13.78 5.16
C ALA A 46 1.36 -12.98 5.98
N LYS A 47 2.51 -13.58 6.29
CA LYS A 47 3.60 -12.89 6.97
C LYS A 47 4.21 -11.84 6.03
N SER A 48 3.95 -10.57 6.30
CA SER A 48 4.49 -9.46 5.53
C SER A 48 4.63 -8.24 6.44
N PRO A 49 5.83 -7.64 6.53
CA PRO A 49 6.04 -6.48 7.39
C PRO A 49 5.16 -5.28 7.01
N TYR A 50 4.79 -5.16 5.73
CA TYR A 50 3.87 -4.12 5.25
C TYR A 50 2.45 -4.32 5.79
N ILE A 51 1.94 -5.55 5.72
CA ILE A 51 0.59 -5.87 6.20
C ILE A 51 0.53 -5.75 7.71
N ASP A 52 1.51 -6.32 8.41
CA ASP A 52 1.57 -6.27 9.87
C ASP A 52 1.60 -4.81 10.36
N SER A 53 2.37 -3.95 9.70
CA SER A 53 2.42 -2.51 9.98
C SER A 53 1.09 -1.79 9.69
N CYS A 54 0.32 -2.22 8.69
CA CYS A 54 -1.02 -1.65 8.42
C CYS A 54 -2.01 -1.92 9.56
N PHE A 55 -2.04 -3.17 10.07
CA PHE A 55 -2.92 -3.52 11.19
C PHE A 55 -2.47 -2.87 12.50
N GLU A 56 -1.16 -2.76 12.72
CA GLU A 56 -0.59 -2.05 13.86
C GLU A 56 -0.97 -0.56 13.81
N ALA A 57 -0.76 0.11 12.67
CA ALA A 57 -1.06 1.53 12.48
C ALA A 57 -2.55 1.85 12.64
N MET A 58 -3.43 0.96 12.19
CA MET A 58 -4.88 1.11 12.32
C MET A 58 -5.42 0.58 13.65
N ASN A 59 -4.58 -0.05 14.49
CA ASN A 59 -4.96 -0.66 15.76
C ASN A 59 -6.16 -1.63 15.67
N VAL A 60 -6.11 -2.54 14.69
CA VAL A 60 -7.17 -3.53 14.43
C VAL A 60 -6.61 -4.94 14.24
N MET A 61 -7.49 -5.94 14.32
CA MET A 61 -7.17 -7.34 14.03
C MET A 61 -8.16 -7.91 13.03
N GLY A 62 -7.65 -8.63 12.04
CA GLY A 62 -8.49 -9.25 11.02
C GLY A 62 -7.71 -10.23 10.15
N SER A 63 -8.41 -10.94 9.28
CA SER A 63 -7.77 -11.77 8.26
C SER A 63 -7.53 -10.97 6.99
N VAL A 64 -6.48 -11.35 6.26
CA VAL A 64 -6.12 -10.74 4.98
C VAL A 64 -5.88 -11.80 3.92
N TYR A 65 -6.48 -11.58 2.76
CA TYR A 65 -6.27 -12.35 1.55
C TYR A 65 -5.76 -11.40 0.46
N ILE A 66 -4.72 -11.83 -0.26
CA ILE A 66 -4.07 -11.01 -1.28
C ILE A 66 -4.05 -11.80 -2.57
N ASN A 67 -4.43 -11.13 -3.65
CA ASN A 67 -4.22 -11.58 -5.01
C ASN A 67 -3.47 -10.49 -5.77
N SER A 68 -2.22 -10.74 -6.16
CA SER A 68 -1.39 -9.76 -6.87
C SER A 68 -1.22 -10.16 -8.33
N GLN A 69 -1.51 -9.23 -9.24
CA GLN A 69 -1.14 -9.34 -10.65
C GLN A 69 0.27 -8.80 -10.93
N ILE A 70 0.91 -8.17 -9.93
CA ILE A 70 2.25 -7.59 -10.06
C ILE A 70 3.29 -8.67 -9.75
N PRO A 71 4.25 -8.94 -10.65
CA PRO A 71 5.34 -9.85 -10.38
C PRO A 71 6.19 -9.36 -9.20
N SER A 72 6.54 -10.26 -8.29
CA SER A 72 7.41 -9.95 -7.16
C SER A 72 8.75 -9.37 -7.62
N SER A 73 9.29 -8.39 -6.89
CA SER A 73 10.62 -7.79 -7.11
C SER A 73 10.85 -7.15 -8.49
N SER A 74 9.79 -6.72 -9.16
CA SER A 74 9.85 -6.16 -10.53
C SER A 74 10.08 -4.64 -10.61
N GLY A 75 10.19 -3.94 -9.47
CA GLY A 75 10.26 -2.47 -9.44
C GLY A 75 8.93 -1.76 -9.74
N LEU A 76 7.84 -2.52 -9.94
CA LEU A 76 6.52 -1.98 -10.34
C LEU A 76 5.65 -1.46 -9.17
N GLY A 77 6.27 -1.13 -8.02
CA GLY A 77 5.56 -0.61 -6.84
C GLY A 77 4.62 -1.61 -6.16
N SER A 78 4.97 -2.90 -6.16
CA SER A 78 4.13 -3.93 -5.53
C SER A 78 3.91 -3.71 -4.02
N SER A 79 4.89 -3.16 -3.31
CA SER A 79 4.79 -2.89 -1.87
C SER A 79 3.82 -1.74 -1.57
N ALA A 80 3.90 -0.66 -2.35
CA ALA A 80 3.00 0.48 -2.23
C ALA A 80 1.56 0.07 -2.54
N ALA A 81 1.36 -0.69 -3.62
CA ALA A 81 0.04 -1.23 -3.99
C ALA A 81 -0.53 -2.15 -2.90
N VAL A 82 0.26 -3.06 -2.32
CA VAL A 82 -0.17 -3.92 -1.20
C VAL A 82 -0.57 -3.07 0.01
N THR A 83 0.25 -2.09 0.38
CA THR A 83 0.04 -1.25 1.56
C THR A 83 -1.25 -0.43 1.41
N VAL A 84 -1.42 0.26 0.28
CA VAL A 84 -2.59 1.09 0.01
C VAL A 84 -3.87 0.25 -0.09
N ALA A 85 -3.86 -0.88 -0.81
CA ALA A 85 -5.02 -1.75 -0.90
C ALA A 85 -5.40 -2.34 0.47
N THR A 86 -4.41 -2.66 1.31
CA THR A 86 -4.64 -3.15 2.68
C THR A 86 -5.26 -2.08 3.56
N LEU A 87 -4.70 -0.86 3.58
CA LEU A 87 -5.25 0.24 4.38
C LEU A 87 -6.66 0.63 3.93
N SER A 88 -6.91 0.64 2.62
CA SER A 88 -8.24 0.93 2.06
C SER A 88 -9.26 -0.14 2.48
N ALA A 89 -8.89 -1.41 2.41
CA ALA A 89 -9.75 -2.50 2.85
C ALA A 89 -9.98 -2.50 4.37
N ILE A 90 -8.97 -2.13 5.18
CA ILE A 90 -9.15 -1.93 6.63
C ILE A 90 -10.08 -0.75 6.91
N ASN A 91 -9.87 0.39 6.24
CA ASN A 91 -10.66 1.60 6.42
C ASN A 91 -12.16 1.35 6.20
N ASP A 92 -12.48 0.59 5.14
CA ASP A 92 -13.85 0.21 4.80
C ASP A 92 -14.40 -0.87 5.75
N GLU A 93 -13.64 -1.96 6.01
CA GLU A 93 -14.10 -3.05 6.89
C GLU A 93 -14.42 -2.58 8.31
N PHE A 94 -13.60 -1.69 8.85
CA PHE A 94 -13.72 -1.17 10.21
C PHE A 94 -14.39 0.21 10.28
N ARG A 95 -14.91 0.72 9.14
CA ARG A 95 -15.66 1.98 9.03
C ARG A 95 -14.92 3.18 9.64
N MET A 96 -13.64 3.32 9.32
CA MET A 96 -12.77 4.36 9.90
C MET A 96 -12.91 5.74 9.23
N ASN A 97 -13.61 5.82 8.09
CA ASN A 97 -13.90 7.06 7.35
C ASN A 97 -12.67 7.91 6.99
N LYS A 98 -11.52 7.28 6.75
CA LYS A 98 -10.31 7.96 6.27
C LYS A 98 -10.43 8.35 4.81
N THR A 99 -9.87 9.50 4.46
CA THR A 99 -9.80 9.97 3.07
C THR A 99 -8.70 9.24 2.29
N ARG A 100 -8.67 9.43 0.97
CA ARG A 100 -7.61 8.88 0.12
C ARG A 100 -6.26 9.50 0.45
N GLU A 101 -6.23 10.79 0.76
CA GLU A 101 -5.02 11.52 1.15
C GLU A 101 -4.44 10.95 2.45
N GLU A 102 -5.28 10.73 3.47
CA GLU A 102 -4.86 10.11 4.73
C GLU A 102 -4.34 8.68 4.54
N ILE A 103 -4.95 7.90 3.63
CA ILE A 103 -4.47 6.56 3.28
C ILE A 103 -3.10 6.63 2.60
N ALA A 104 -2.90 7.56 1.66
CA ALA A 104 -1.64 7.73 0.94
C ALA A 104 -0.49 8.14 1.88
N ASP A 105 -0.76 9.06 2.80
CA ASP A 105 0.19 9.53 3.82
C ASP A 105 0.56 8.40 4.79
N MET A 106 -0.45 7.65 5.27
CA MET A 106 -0.20 6.54 6.18
C MET A 106 0.55 5.39 5.49
N ALA A 107 0.22 5.11 4.24
CA ALA A 107 0.96 4.14 3.42
C ALA A 107 2.42 4.56 3.27
N PHE A 108 2.68 5.86 3.04
CA PHE A 108 4.04 6.38 2.92
C PHE A 108 4.83 6.18 4.23
N GLU A 109 4.24 6.51 5.38
CA GLU A 109 4.89 6.32 6.68
C GLU A 109 5.15 4.84 6.99
N ILE A 110 4.24 3.94 6.62
CA ILE A 110 4.45 2.49 6.73
C ILE A 110 5.60 2.01 5.84
N GLU A 111 5.62 2.41 4.57
CA GLU A 111 6.71 2.05 3.66
C GLU A 111 8.06 2.56 4.19
N LYS A 112 8.09 3.81 4.65
CA LYS A 112 9.28 4.43 5.24
C LYS A 112 9.75 3.68 6.48
N LYS A 113 8.83 3.26 7.38
CA LYS A 113 9.14 2.44 8.56
C LYS A 113 9.75 1.09 8.15
N VAL A 114 9.10 0.36 7.25
CA VAL A 114 9.54 -0.99 6.81
C VAL A 114 10.87 -0.94 6.05
N GLN A 115 11.08 0.09 5.23
CA GLN A 115 12.28 0.27 4.41
C GLN A 115 13.40 1.07 5.12
N LYS A 116 13.30 1.25 6.45
CA LYS A 116 14.33 1.92 7.29
C LYS A 116 14.67 3.34 6.80
N GLY A 117 13.64 4.12 6.49
CA GLY A 117 13.73 5.52 6.08
C GLY A 117 13.85 5.76 4.57
N ARG A 118 13.92 4.71 3.74
CA ARG A 118 14.10 4.83 2.29
C ARG A 118 12.77 4.56 1.58
N ALA A 119 11.88 5.55 1.52
CA ALA A 119 10.62 5.46 0.76
C ALA A 119 10.32 6.78 0.05
N SER A 120 9.56 6.73 -1.06
CA SER A 120 9.11 7.92 -1.80
C SER A 120 7.59 8.10 -1.64
N PRO A 121 7.09 9.30 -1.29
CA PRO A 121 5.66 9.58 -1.25
C PRO A 121 4.96 9.36 -2.60
N THR A 122 5.73 9.47 -3.69
CA THR A 122 5.23 9.27 -5.06
C THR A 122 4.63 7.88 -5.25
N ASP A 123 5.25 6.86 -4.65
CA ASP A 123 4.88 5.46 -4.89
C ASP A 123 3.50 5.13 -4.31
N THR A 124 3.22 5.60 -3.10
CA THR A 124 1.94 5.40 -2.43
C THR A 124 0.86 6.32 -2.98
N THR A 125 1.21 7.55 -3.33
CA THR A 125 0.28 8.51 -3.95
C THR A 125 -0.25 8.00 -5.29
N VAL A 126 0.63 7.48 -6.16
CA VAL A 126 0.23 6.92 -7.47
C VAL A 126 -0.62 5.65 -7.30
N SER A 127 -0.46 4.94 -6.19
CA SER A 127 -1.16 3.69 -5.90
C SER A 127 -2.51 3.88 -5.18
N THR A 128 -2.86 5.09 -4.75
CA THR A 128 -4.09 5.43 -3.99
C THR A 128 -5.18 6.00 -4.88
#